data_AF-A0A8D8LQ57-F1
#
_entry.id   AF-A0A8D8LQ57-F1
#
_cell.length_a   1.000
_cell.length_b   1.000
_cell.length_c   1.000
_cell.angle_alpha   90.00
_cell.angle_beta   90.00
_cell.angle_gamma   90.00
#
_symmetry.space_group_name_H-M   'P 1'
#
loop_
_entity.id
_entity.type
_entity.pdbx_description
1 polymer ?
#
loop_
_entity_poly.entity_id
_entity_poly.type
_entity_poly.pdbx_seq_one_letter_code
_entity_poly.pdbx_strand_id
1 'polypeptide(L)'
;MKNPLLVLLVLAVACFPTILTLPTESAGSVTTTSTSPVTTTSTNPVTTTSTNPVTTTSTNPVTTSSTNPVTTTSTNTVTTTSADSVTTDNFTETTTVTLSDTTETIAATNFVTDLHSVIKLRTRLFDPTKISATTEMKYIQLPNDAGLMPVVGYGTWQAKDEDLEKALEAALEAGYRHIDTATVYENEHVIGNVLDRWMKAGKVKREELFIVTKLPPSGNRPSNVESFIKKSLEKLKVDYLDLYLVHTPFSFAEGPEVHPVNEDGTFKLDLTTDHIAVWKEMEKQVDAGRTKAIGLSNFNKTQISRVLKEARIPPANLQVELHVYFQQKELQAFCKEHNITMVAYSPLGSQGTGKLFGIDIPNLMENPVVKKIAEKHSRKPAQVLLKFIVQNDIAVIPKSTNPERLKQNINILDFQLSDEDMTELTALDQGKEGRILDFSFIKGVKDHPEFPF
;
A
#
# COMPACT_ATOMS: atom_id res chain seq x y z
N MET A 1 35.81 -35.47 42.13
CA MET A 1 35.23 -36.58 41.33
C MET A 1 33.73 -36.63 41.58
N LYS A 2 32.91 -36.26 40.59
CA LYS A 2 31.60 -36.85 40.25
C LYS A 2 31.00 -36.07 39.06
N ASN A 3 30.92 -36.74 37.91
CA ASN A 3 30.22 -36.35 36.69
C ASN A 3 28.75 -36.01 36.97
N PRO A 4 28.15 -34.99 36.34
CA PRO A 4 26.71 -35.02 36.09
C PRO A 4 26.43 -35.89 34.87
N LEU A 5 25.56 -36.89 35.05
CA LEU A 5 25.04 -37.77 34.01
C LEU A 5 24.36 -36.94 32.91
N LEU A 6 24.78 -37.16 31.66
CA LEU A 6 23.99 -36.84 30.47
C LEU A 6 22.85 -37.87 30.38
N VAL A 7 21.61 -37.47 30.66
CA VAL A 7 20.45 -38.35 30.47
C VAL A 7 20.01 -38.24 29.01
N LEU A 8 20.42 -39.20 28.19
CA LEU A 8 19.99 -39.34 26.81
C LEU A 8 18.69 -40.16 26.77
N LEU A 9 17.54 -39.52 26.57
CA LEU A 9 16.28 -40.21 26.38
C LEU A 9 16.10 -40.54 24.89
N VAL A 10 16.50 -41.76 24.48
CA VAL A 10 16.25 -42.26 23.12
C VAL A 10 14.95 -43.08 23.14
N LEU A 11 13.84 -42.51 22.68
CA LEU A 11 12.62 -43.26 22.40
C LEU A 11 12.61 -43.72 20.94
N ALA A 12 12.85 -45.01 20.71
CA ALA A 12 12.52 -45.67 19.45
C ALA A 12 11.10 -46.25 19.57
N VAL A 13 10.12 -45.67 18.87
CA VAL A 13 8.74 -46.18 18.83
C VAL A 13 8.44 -46.70 17.43
N ALA A 14 8.10 -47.98 17.35
CA ALA A 14 7.70 -48.65 16.12
C ALA A 14 6.20 -48.52 15.85
N CYS A 15 5.86 -48.14 14.61
CA CYS A 15 4.62 -48.35 13.86
C CYS A 15 3.28 -48.19 14.62
N PHE A 16 2.75 -46.96 14.71
CA PHE A 16 1.34 -46.56 14.49
C PHE A 16 1.30 -45.01 14.38
N PRO A 17 0.31 -44.39 13.69
CA PRO A 17 0.29 -42.93 13.52
C PRO A 17 -0.14 -42.29 14.84
N THR A 18 0.84 -42.01 15.70
CA THR A 18 0.61 -41.37 16.99
C THR A 18 1.43 -40.09 17.00
N ILE A 19 0.76 -38.95 17.22
CA ILE A 19 1.41 -37.66 17.43
C ILE A 19 2.21 -37.79 18.72
N LEU A 20 3.54 -37.64 18.62
CA LEU A 20 4.40 -37.65 19.81
C LEU A 20 4.35 -36.26 20.44
N THR A 21 3.66 -36.14 21.58
CA THR A 21 3.62 -34.91 22.40
C THR A 21 4.52 -35.11 23.62
N LEU A 22 5.59 -34.32 23.72
CA LEU A 22 6.51 -34.37 24.86
C LEU A 22 6.28 -33.17 25.78
N PRO A 23 5.82 -33.35 27.03
CA PRO A 23 5.87 -32.31 28.06
C PRO A 23 7.16 -32.46 28.88
N THR A 24 7.90 -31.37 29.14
CA THR A 24 9.07 -31.47 30.02
C THR A 24 9.24 -30.29 30.97
N GLU A 25 8.95 -30.53 32.25
CA GLU A 25 9.69 -29.97 33.39
C GLU A 25 10.95 -30.82 33.64
N SER A 26 11.92 -30.81 32.72
CA SER A 26 13.21 -31.50 32.93
C SER A 26 14.37 -30.54 32.69
N ALA A 27 15.44 -30.63 33.47
CA ALA A 27 16.55 -29.67 33.47
C ALA A 27 17.57 -29.84 32.31
N GLY A 28 17.16 -30.41 31.16
CA GLY A 28 18.05 -30.74 30.04
C GLY A 28 17.43 -30.48 28.67
N SER A 29 18.26 -30.51 27.61
CA SER A 29 17.82 -30.33 26.22
C SER A 29 16.93 -31.49 25.76
N VAL A 30 15.95 -31.18 24.91
CA VAL A 30 15.02 -32.17 24.34
C VAL A 30 15.55 -32.61 22.98
N THR A 31 15.92 -33.88 22.84
CA THR A 31 16.36 -34.45 21.54
C THR A 31 15.39 -35.52 21.09
N THR A 32 14.84 -35.38 19.87
CA THR A 32 13.86 -36.31 19.31
C THR A 32 14.26 -36.78 17.92
N THR A 33 14.17 -38.09 17.67
CA THR A 33 14.26 -38.67 16.32
C THR A 33 13.02 -39.49 16.03
N SER A 34 12.28 -39.17 14.97
CA SER A 34 10.97 -39.77 14.71
C SER A 34 10.68 -39.97 13.22
N THR A 35 10.09 -41.11 12.86
CA THR A 35 9.53 -41.36 11.52
C THR A 35 8.03 -41.08 11.45
N SER A 36 7.50 -40.31 12.40
CA SER A 36 6.11 -39.83 12.46
C SER A 36 6.10 -38.32 12.75
N PRO A 37 4.99 -37.59 12.49
CA PRO A 37 4.91 -36.17 12.79
C PRO A 37 5.22 -35.87 14.26
N VAL A 38 5.95 -34.78 14.52
CA VAL A 38 6.43 -34.41 15.86
C VAL A 38 5.84 -33.07 16.26
N THR A 39 5.30 -32.98 17.47
CA THR A 39 4.90 -31.71 18.08
C THR A 39 5.56 -31.56 19.45
N THR A 40 6.47 -30.60 19.58
CA THR A 40 7.25 -30.37 20.80
C THR A 40 6.97 -28.99 21.38
N THR A 41 6.67 -28.93 22.67
CA THR A 41 6.62 -27.68 23.44
C THR A 41 7.59 -27.79 24.61
N SER A 42 8.59 -26.91 24.68
CA SER A 42 9.68 -27.02 25.65
C SER A 42 10.16 -25.65 26.11
N THR A 43 10.55 -25.52 27.38
CA THR A 43 11.29 -24.35 27.88
C THR A 43 12.80 -24.55 27.83
N ASN A 44 13.29 -25.64 27.25
CA ASN A 44 14.70 -25.97 27.08
C ASN A 44 15.07 -26.07 25.59
N PRO A 45 16.37 -26.02 25.22
CA PRO A 45 16.78 -26.20 23.83
C PRO A 45 16.24 -27.49 23.22
N VAL A 46 15.78 -27.42 21.97
CA VAL A 46 15.15 -28.54 21.26
C VAL A 46 15.95 -28.91 20.02
N THR A 47 16.26 -30.20 19.86
CA THR A 47 16.83 -30.77 18.64
C THR A 47 15.91 -31.86 18.11
N THR A 48 15.36 -31.69 16.90
CA THR A 48 14.46 -32.68 16.29
C THR A 48 14.97 -33.13 14.93
N THR A 49 14.98 -34.44 14.68
CA THR A 49 15.20 -35.02 13.37
C THR A 49 13.99 -35.88 12.98
N SER A 50 13.34 -35.58 11.87
CA SER A 50 12.18 -36.35 11.43
C SER A 50 12.15 -36.58 9.92
N THR A 51 11.47 -37.62 9.47
CA THR A 51 11.10 -37.77 8.05
C THR A 51 9.68 -37.31 7.77
N ASN A 52 9.02 -36.64 8.73
CA ASN A 52 7.63 -36.20 8.68
C ASN A 52 7.51 -34.76 9.22
N PRO A 53 6.33 -34.11 9.12
CA PRO A 53 6.16 -32.73 9.56
C PRO A 53 6.54 -32.52 11.03
N VAL A 54 7.17 -31.38 11.32
CA VAL A 54 7.61 -31.01 12.68
C VAL A 54 7.02 -29.66 13.08
N THR A 55 6.39 -29.60 14.25
CA THR A 55 5.96 -28.36 14.88
C THR A 55 6.66 -28.20 16.23
N THR A 56 7.43 -27.12 16.41
CA THR A 56 8.14 -26.86 17.66
C THR A 56 7.82 -25.48 18.22
N THR A 57 7.51 -25.42 19.51
CA THR A 57 7.42 -24.17 20.27
C THR A 57 8.41 -24.21 21.42
N SER A 58 9.33 -23.25 21.47
CA SER A 58 10.37 -23.21 22.49
C SER A 58 10.70 -21.79 22.95
N THR A 59 11.10 -21.61 24.20
CA THR A 59 11.69 -20.32 24.66
C THR A 59 13.22 -20.31 24.57
N ASN A 60 13.83 -21.40 24.08
CA ASN A 60 15.27 -21.62 23.97
C ASN A 60 15.64 -22.14 22.57
N PRO A 61 16.94 -22.14 22.18
CA PRO A 61 17.36 -22.46 20.82
C PRO A 61 16.77 -23.77 20.25
N VAL A 62 16.38 -23.73 18.98
CA VAL A 62 15.77 -24.87 18.27
C VAL A 62 16.59 -25.26 17.06
N THR A 63 16.94 -26.54 16.96
CA THR A 63 17.55 -27.15 15.77
C THR A 63 16.63 -28.21 15.20
N THR A 64 16.16 -28.07 13.96
CA THR A 64 15.28 -29.07 13.32
C THR A 64 15.82 -29.51 11.96
N SER A 65 15.77 -30.81 11.69
CA SER A 65 16.00 -31.39 10.37
C SER A 65 14.81 -32.25 9.98
N SER A 66 14.16 -31.94 8.85
CA SER A 66 13.08 -32.75 8.30
C SER A 66 13.15 -32.92 6.79
N THR A 67 12.49 -33.94 6.25
CA THR A 67 12.22 -34.07 4.81
C THR A 67 10.82 -33.54 4.42
N ASN A 68 10.08 -32.99 5.38
CA ASN A 68 8.67 -32.56 5.28
C ASN A 68 8.47 -31.22 6.01
N PRO A 69 7.30 -30.56 5.90
CA PRO A 69 7.10 -29.21 6.42
C PRO A 69 7.48 -29.00 7.89
N VAL A 70 8.14 -27.89 8.18
CA VAL A 70 8.56 -27.52 9.53
C VAL A 70 7.95 -26.18 9.95
N THR A 71 7.33 -26.14 11.12
CA THR A 71 6.84 -24.91 11.75
C THR A 71 7.52 -24.74 13.11
N THR A 72 8.22 -23.63 13.31
CA THR A 72 8.94 -23.35 14.56
C THR A 72 8.58 -21.98 15.10
N THR A 73 8.21 -21.91 16.37
CA THR A 73 8.08 -20.65 17.13
C THR A 73 9.11 -20.65 18.25
N SER A 74 10.00 -19.66 18.26
CA SER A 74 11.06 -19.54 19.26
C SER A 74 11.35 -18.11 19.65
N THR A 75 11.75 -17.87 20.90
CA THR A 75 12.28 -16.56 21.34
C THR A 75 13.82 -16.51 21.31
N ASN A 76 14.47 -17.47 20.66
CA ASN A 76 15.91 -17.66 20.60
C ASN A 76 16.32 -18.33 19.28
N THR A 77 17.62 -18.43 19.00
CA THR A 77 18.18 -18.94 17.74
C THR A 77 17.46 -20.16 17.17
N VAL A 78 17.05 -20.07 15.90
CA VAL A 78 16.43 -21.17 15.17
C VAL A 78 17.32 -21.59 14.00
N THR A 79 17.67 -22.87 13.95
CA THR A 79 18.34 -23.51 12.82
C THR A 79 17.45 -24.61 12.29
N THR A 80 16.91 -24.43 11.08
CA THR A 80 16.01 -25.43 10.47
C THR A 80 16.49 -25.83 9.09
N THR A 81 16.52 -27.13 8.83
CA THR A 81 16.77 -27.70 7.52
C THR A 81 15.55 -28.52 7.12
N SER A 82 14.93 -28.19 5.98
CA SER A 82 13.85 -28.99 5.41
C SER A 82 14.00 -29.20 3.92
N ALA A 83 13.58 -30.36 3.42
CA ALA A 83 13.41 -30.58 1.98
C ALA A 83 12.07 -30.02 1.44
N ASP A 84 11.19 -29.55 2.32
CA ASP A 84 9.88 -28.96 2.03
C ASP A 84 9.69 -27.66 2.84
N SER A 85 8.50 -27.04 2.85
CA SER A 85 8.26 -25.71 3.43
C SER A 85 8.74 -25.54 4.88
N VAL A 86 9.23 -24.33 5.19
CA VAL A 86 9.66 -23.92 6.53
C VAL A 86 8.93 -22.63 6.90
N THR A 87 8.31 -22.62 8.07
CA THR A 87 7.68 -21.44 8.68
C THR A 87 8.33 -21.20 10.04
N THR A 88 8.89 -20.01 10.25
CA THR A 88 9.50 -19.67 11.54
C THR A 88 8.98 -18.33 12.05
N ASP A 89 8.63 -18.29 13.34
CA ASP A 89 8.35 -17.06 14.09
C ASP A 89 9.42 -16.92 15.18
N ASN A 90 10.40 -16.02 14.97
CA ASN A 90 11.57 -15.86 15.83
C ASN A 90 11.78 -14.39 16.21
N PHE A 91 11.90 -14.11 17.51
CA PHE A 91 11.74 -12.76 18.04
C PHE A 91 13.02 -11.98 18.32
N THR A 92 14.22 -12.60 18.39
CA THR A 92 15.39 -11.85 18.91
C THR A 92 16.79 -12.26 18.45
N GLU A 93 17.04 -13.48 17.98
CA GLU A 93 18.42 -13.92 17.67
C GLU A 93 18.41 -14.83 16.43
N THR A 94 19.03 -14.37 15.34
CA THR A 94 19.37 -15.04 14.07
C THR A 94 18.63 -16.34 13.69
N THR A 95 18.02 -16.34 12.50
CA THR A 95 17.39 -17.54 11.91
C THR A 95 18.21 -18.04 10.71
N THR A 96 18.59 -19.32 10.73
CA THR A 96 19.18 -20.00 9.57
C THR A 96 18.20 -21.04 9.03
N VAL A 97 17.82 -20.91 7.77
CA VAL A 97 16.93 -21.84 7.06
C VAL A 97 17.66 -22.41 5.85
N THR A 98 17.68 -23.74 5.74
CA THR A 98 18.16 -24.45 4.57
C THR A 98 17.01 -25.20 3.91
N LEU A 99 16.70 -24.87 2.66
CA LEU A 99 15.65 -25.49 1.84
C LEU A 99 16.28 -26.10 0.60
N SER A 100 16.15 -27.42 0.41
CA SER A 100 16.48 -28.11 -0.86
C SER A 100 17.76 -27.58 -1.54
N ASP A 101 18.88 -27.61 -0.79
CA ASP A 101 20.23 -27.20 -1.17
C ASP A 101 20.53 -25.68 -1.27
N THR A 102 19.62 -24.78 -0.88
CA THR A 102 19.91 -23.35 -0.66
C THR A 102 19.87 -22.99 0.83
N THR A 103 20.92 -22.34 1.32
CA THR A 103 21.04 -21.88 2.72
C THR A 103 20.90 -20.37 2.79
N GLU A 104 19.95 -19.87 3.57
CA GLU A 104 19.83 -18.45 3.91
C GLU A 104 19.98 -18.25 5.43
N THR A 105 20.83 -17.29 5.81
CA THR A 105 20.95 -16.82 7.19
C THR A 105 20.43 -15.40 7.24
N ILE A 106 19.37 -15.17 8.02
CA ILE A 106 18.69 -13.88 8.12
C ILE A 106 18.95 -13.32 9.53
N ALA A 107 19.52 -12.12 9.60
CA ALA A 107 19.59 -11.36 10.84
C ALA A 107 18.22 -10.74 11.14
N ALA A 108 17.73 -10.88 12.37
CA ALA A 108 16.34 -10.59 12.72
C ALA A 108 15.95 -9.11 12.49
N THR A 109 15.04 -8.88 11.55
CA THR A 109 14.04 -7.81 11.60
C THR A 109 12.67 -8.46 11.44
N ASN A 110 11.73 -8.11 12.31
CA ASN A 110 10.41 -8.74 12.46
C ASN A 110 9.69 -8.93 11.12
N PHE A 111 9.70 -10.14 10.56
CA PHE A 111 8.86 -10.54 9.43
C PHE A 111 8.45 -12.00 9.56
N VAL A 112 7.15 -12.26 9.50
CA VAL A 112 6.60 -13.58 9.14
C VAL A 112 6.90 -13.76 7.66
N THR A 113 7.83 -14.65 7.31
CA THR A 113 8.18 -14.92 5.90
C THR A 113 7.69 -16.31 5.48
N ASP A 114 6.93 -16.37 4.40
CA ASP A 114 6.68 -17.59 3.64
C ASP A 114 7.76 -17.71 2.55
N LEU A 115 8.78 -18.54 2.80
CA LEU A 115 9.97 -18.65 1.95
C LEU A 115 9.68 -19.20 0.54
N HIS A 116 8.52 -19.85 0.32
CA HIS A 116 8.14 -20.39 -0.98
C HIS A 116 8.01 -19.29 -2.06
N SER A 117 7.69 -18.07 -1.66
CA SER A 117 7.52 -16.92 -2.55
C SER A 117 8.85 -16.26 -2.96
N VAL A 118 9.88 -16.38 -2.12
CA VAL A 118 11.17 -15.70 -2.31
C VAL A 118 12.08 -16.44 -3.29
N ILE A 119 12.09 -17.79 -3.23
CA ILE A 119 13.02 -18.62 -4.02
C ILE A 119 12.60 -18.74 -5.49
N LYS A 120 11.29 -18.75 -5.80
CA LYS A 120 10.80 -18.85 -7.18
C LYS A 120 11.06 -17.60 -8.05
N LEU A 121 11.31 -16.44 -7.45
CA LEU A 121 11.53 -15.20 -8.20
C LEU A 121 12.95 -15.07 -8.80
N ARG A 122 13.95 -15.81 -8.29
CA ARG A 122 15.38 -15.58 -8.65
C ARG A 122 15.99 -16.53 -9.68
N THR A 123 15.32 -17.60 -10.10
CA THR A 123 15.93 -18.64 -10.97
C THR A 123 15.81 -18.42 -12.49
N ARG A 124 15.41 -17.24 -12.97
CA ARG A 124 15.48 -16.93 -14.42
C ARG A 124 16.54 -15.88 -14.73
N LEU A 125 17.70 -16.37 -15.18
CA LEU A 125 18.75 -15.67 -15.95
C LEU A 125 19.11 -14.26 -15.46
N PHE A 126 20.04 -14.15 -14.49
CA PHE A 126 20.65 -12.87 -14.12
C PHE A 126 22.17 -12.96 -14.10
N ASP A 127 22.80 -12.12 -14.94
CA ASP A 127 24.22 -11.81 -14.94
C ASP A 127 24.56 -11.01 -13.66
N PRO A 128 25.42 -11.53 -12.77
CA PRO A 128 25.72 -10.90 -11.48
C PRO A 128 26.52 -9.59 -11.59
N THR A 129 26.91 -9.14 -12.79
CA THR A 129 27.69 -7.90 -12.99
C THR A 129 26.83 -6.64 -13.21
N LYS A 130 25.49 -6.75 -13.23
CA LYS A 130 24.57 -5.61 -13.40
C LYS A 130 23.62 -5.39 -12.21
N ILE A 131 24.15 -5.39 -10.98
CA ILE A 131 23.37 -4.99 -9.81
C ILE A 131 23.34 -3.46 -9.72
N SER A 132 22.40 -2.83 -10.41
CA SER A 132 21.74 -1.66 -9.83
C SER A 132 20.73 -2.23 -8.84
N ALA A 133 20.88 -1.94 -7.56
CA ALA A 133 19.92 -2.35 -6.55
C ALA A 133 18.55 -1.71 -6.88
N THR A 134 17.68 -2.43 -7.58
CA THR A 134 16.29 -2.03 -7.76
C THR A 134 15.66 -2.12 -6.37
N THR A 135 15.48 -0.97 -5.73
CA THR A 135 14.80 -0.90 -4.44
C THR A 135 13.38 -1.39 -4.64
N GLU A 136 13.00 -2.43 -3.89
CA GLU A 136 11.68 -3.05 -4.02
C GLU A 136 10.57 -2.04 -3.69
N MET A 137 9.50 -2.04 -4.48
CA MET A 137 8.35 -1.15 -4.27
C MET A 137 7.77 -1.43 -2.88
N LYS A 138 7.49 -0.38 -2.11
CA LYS A 138 6.75 -0.50 -0.85
C LYS A 138 5.25 -0.46 -1.11
N TYR A 139 4.51 -1.19 -0.27
CA TYR A 139 3.06 -1.28 -0.36
C TYR A 139 2.42 -0.95 0.99
N ILE A 140 1.22 -0.37 0.95
CA ILE A 140 0.32 -0.24 2.09
C ILE A 140 -0.78 -1.29 1.91
N GLN A 141 -0.98 -2.13 2.92
CA GLN A 141 -2.10 -3.07 2.97
C GLN A 141 -3.40 -2.28 3.15
N LEU A 142 -4.32 -2.41 2.19
CA LEU A 142 -5.66 -1.89 2.36
C LEU A 142 -6.41 -2.71 3.42
N PRO A 143 -7.34 -2.08 4.17
CA PRO A 143 -8.19 -2.76 5.13
C PRO A 143 -8.97 -3.92 4.52
N ASN A 144 -9.37 -4.88 5.36
CA ASN A 144 -10.16 -6.06 4.98
C ASN A 144 -9.50 -6.89 3.86
N ASP A 145 -8.17 -6.94 3.83
CA ASP A 145 -7.37 -7.64 2.83
C ASP A 145 -7.70 -7.25 1.37
N ALA A 146 -8.22 -6.04 1.15
CA ALA A 146 -8.71 -5.59 -0.16
C ALA A 146 -7.60 -5.37 -1.22
N GLY A 147 -6.32 -5.46 -0.81
CA GLY A 147 -5.17 -5.48 -1.70
C GLY A 147 -3.98 -4.68 -1.18
N LEU A 148 -2.85 -4.80 -1.88
CA LEU A 148 -1.62 -4.06 -1.61
C LEU A 148 -1.55 -2.84 -2.53
N MET A 149 -1.60 -1.64 -1.95
CA MET A 149 -1.48 -0.38 -2.69
C MET A 149 -0.02 0.08 -2.75
N PRO A 150 0.60 0.24 -3.94
CA PRO A 150 1.93 0.83 -4.06
C PRO A 150 1.97 2.25 -3.46
N VAL A 151 2.97 2.54 -2.62
CA VAL A 151 3.07 3.83 -1.92
C VAL A 151 3.37 5.01 -2.85
N VAL A 152 3.83 4.75 -4.08
CA VAL A 152 4.00 5.76 -5.11
C VAL A 152 3.13 5.40 -6.30
N GLY A 153 2.15 6.26 -6.59
CA GLY A 153 1.32 6.19 -7.78
C GLY A 153 1.55 7.36 -8.73
N TYR A 154 0.98 7.23 -9.92
CA TYR A 154 1.02 8.24 -10.96
C TYR A 154 -0.30 9.00 -11.02
N GLY A 155 -0.29 10.29 -10.68
CA GLY A 155 -1.44 11.17 -10.84
C GLY A 155 -1.59 11.64 -12.29
N THR A 156 -2.82 11.64 -12.82
CA THR A 156 -3.07 11.86 -14.27
C THR A 156 -3.78 13.18 -14.61
N TRP A 157 -4.06 14.04 -13.62
CA TRP A 157 -4.67 15.36 -13.80
C TRP A 157 -3.62 16.48 -14.00
N GLN A 158 -3.73 17.47 -14.88
CA GLN A 158 -4.35 17.58 -16.21
C GLN A 158 -3.23 17.43 -17.25
N ALA A 159 -3.26 16.40 -18.06
CA ALA A 159 -2.40 16.27 -19.23
C ALA A 159 -3.29 16.20 -20.47
N LYS A 160 -2.85 16.84 -21.57
CA LYS A 160 -3.48 16.63 -22.88
C LYS A 160 -3.30 15.18 -23.27
N ASP A 161 -4.22 14.62 -24.05
CA ASP A 161 -4.22 13.20 -24.41
C ASP A 161 -2.85 12.69 -24.92
N GLU A 162 -2.23 13.40 -25.87
CA GLU A 162 -0.91 13.01 -26.40
C GLU A 162 0.22 13.08 -25.37
N ASP A 163 0.18 14.07 -24.48
CA ASP A 163 1.16 14.23 -23.40
C ASP A 163 0.97 13.15 -22.33
N LEU A 164 -0.29 12.79 -22.05
CA LEU A 164 -0.66 11.76 -21.09
C LEU A 164 -0.24 10.38 -21.57
N GLU A 165 -0.46 10.06 -22.85
CA GLU A 165 -0.07 8.78 -23.42
C GLU A 165 1.44 8.54 -23.26
N LYS A 166 2.26 9.50 -23.70
CA LYS A 166 3.74 9.43 -23.57
C LYS A 166 4.18 9.37 -22.12
N ALA A 167 3.54 10.16 -21.25
CA ALA A 167 3.89 10.20 -19.83
C ALA A 167 3.52 8.91 -19.11
N LEU A 168 2.37 8.30 -19.43
CA LEU A 168 1.95 7.03 -18.85
C LEU A 168 2.86 5.88 -19.31
N GLU A 169 3.25 5.84 -20.59
CA GLU A 169 4.26 4.87 -21.06
C GLU A 169 5.58 5.04 -20.28
N ALA A 170 6.07 6.27 -20.15
CA ALA A 170 7.29 6.56 -19.39
C ALA A 170 7.16 6.21 -17.90
N ALA A 171 5.98 6.39 -17.30
CA ALA A 171 5.71 6.00 -15.92
C ALA A 171 5.74 4.47 -15.76
N LEU A 172 5.06 3.73 -16.64
CA LEU A 172 5.06 2.26 -16.60
C LEU A 172 6.47 1.69 -16.78
N GLU A 173 7.28 2.28 -17.68
CA GLU A 173 8.69 1.93 -17.89
C GLU A 173 9.57 2.26 -16.68
N ALA A 174 9.27 3.36 -15.98
CA ALA A 174 9.97 3.74 -14.75
C ALA A 174 9.62 2.85 -13.55
N GLY A 175 8.60 1.98 -13.67
CA GLY A 175 8.20 1.02 -12.63
C GLY A 175 6.93 1.40 -11.88
N TYR A 176 6.19 2.43 -12.29
CA TYR A 176 4.89 2.73 -11.67
C TYR A 176 3.92 1.59 -11.90
N ARG A 177 3.21 1.22 -10.84
CA ARG A 177 2.14 0.21 -10.88
C ARG A 177 0.84 0.70 -10.27
N HIS A 178 0.85 1.84 -9.58
CA HIS A 178 -0.33 2.53 -9.09
C HIS A 178 -0.68 3.70 -10.03
N ILE A 179 -1.88 3.70 -10.59
CA ILE A 179 -2.37 4.76 -11.50
C ILE A 179 -3.61 5.38 -10.89
N ASP A 180 -3.56 6.70 -10.67
CA ASP A 180 -4.68 7.48 -10.17
C ASP A 180 -5.31 8.32 -11.30
N THR A 181 -6.59 8.06 -11.57
CA THR A 181 -7.42 8.81 -12.52
C THR A 181 -8.79 9.12 -11.92
N ALA A 182 -9.68 9.74 -12.68
CA ALA A 182 -11.06 10.03 -12.30
C ALA A 182 -11.91 10.31 -13.55
N THR A 183 -13.21 10.07 -13.48
CA THR A 183 -14.13 10.41 -14.58
C THR A 183 -14.07 11.88 -14.96
N VAL A 184 -13.91 12.79 -13.98
CA VAL A 184 -13.83 14.24 -14.21
C VAL A 184 -12.56 14.69 -14.91
N TYR A 185 -11.54 13.84 -15.04
CA TYR A 185 -10.32 14.15 -15.76
C TYR A 185 -10.50 13.96 -17.27
N GLU A 186 -11.58 13.29 -17.68
CA GLU A 186 -11.97 13.07 -19.07
C GLU A 186 -10.86 12.43 -19.92
N ASN A 187 -10.00 11.62 -19.29
CA ASN A 187 -8.83 11.02 -19.91
C ASN A 187 -8.68 9.50 -19.67
N GLU A 188 -9.68 8.87 -19.05
CA GLU A 188 -9.70 7.42 -18.76
C GLU A 188 -9.53 6.58 -20.03
N HIS A 189 -10.03 7.04 -21.19
CA HIS A 189 -9.88 6.35 -22.48
C HIS A 189 -8.42 6.30 -22.96
N VAL A 190 -7.64 7.36 -22.72
CA VAL A 190 -6.21 7.40 -23.05
C VAL A 190 -5.47 6.38 -22.21
N ILE A 191 -5.74 6.36 -20.91
CA ILE A 191 -5.14 5.42 -19.96
C ILE A 191 -5.47 3.98 -20.37
N GLY A 192 -6.74 3.69 -20.64
CA GLY A 192 -7.16 2.36 -21.07
C GLY A 192 -6.50 1.90 -22.36
N ASN A 193 -6.31 2.79 -23.33
CA ASN A 193 -5.59 2.46 -24.56
C ASN A 193 -4.12 2.06 -24.31
N VAL A 194 -3.42 2.78 -23.43
CA VAL A 194 -2.03 2.44 -23.07
C VAL A 194 -1.97 1.12 -22.32
N LEU A 195 -2.84 0.93 -21.31
CA LEU A 195 -2.88 -0.29 -20.50
C LEU A 195 -3.19 -1.53 -21.36
N ASP A 196 -4.18 -1.44 -22.24
CA ASP A 196 -4.54 -2.52 -23.18
C ASP A 196 -3.35 -2.90 -24.07
N ARG A 197 -2.61 -1.92 -24.62
CA ARG A 197 -1.39 -2.18 -25.40
C ARG A 197 -0.30 -2.87 -24.56
N TRP A 198 -0.07 -2.40 -23.33
CA TRP A 198 0.95 -2.96 -22.44
C TRP A 198 0.63 -4.38 -21.99
N MET A 199 -0.62 -4.66 -21.64
CA MET A 199 -1.08 -5.99 -21.25
C MET A 199 -1.03 -6.97 -22.44
N LYS A 200 -1.49 -6.57 -23.63
CA LYS A 200 -1.40 -7.40 -24.85
C LYS A 200 0.04 -7.68 -25.28
N ALA A 201 0.95 -6.74 -25.06
CA ALA A 201 2.37 -6.92 -25.31
C ALA A 201 3.09 -7.76 -24.24
N GLY A 202 2.40 -8.18 -23.17
CA GLY A 202 2.99 -8.93 -22.06
C GLY A 202 3.98 -8.13 -21.22
N LYS A 203 3.94 -6.79 -21.28
CA LYS A 203 4.83 -5.91 -20.51
C LYS A 203 4.42 -5.76 -19.04
N VAL A 204 3.14 -6.02 -18.76
CA VAL A 204 2.54 -5.97 -17.42
C VAL A 204 1.32 -6.89 -17.40
N LYS A 205 1.01 -7.48 -16.25
CA LYS A 205 -0.25 -8.20 -16.03
C LYS A 205 -1.26 -7.31 -15.29
N ARG A 206 -2.56 -7.60 -15.44
CA ARG A 206 -3.61 -6.80 -14.77
C ARG A 206 -3.43 -6.81 -13.25
N GLU A 207 -3.08 -7.95 -12.67
CA GLU A 207 -2.87 -8.11 -11.23
C GLU A 207 -1.61 -7.40 -10.68
N GLU A 208 -0.70 -6.95 -11.55
CA GLU A 208 0.46 -6.14 -11.18
C GLU A 208 0.11 -4.65 -11.10
N LEU A 209 -1.07 -4.25 -11.57
CA LEU A 209 -1.53 -2.86 -11.58
C LEU A 209 -2.51 -2.60 -10.43
N PHE A 210 -2.39 -1.42 -9.83
CA PHE A 210 -3.32 -0.85 -8.88
C PHE A 210 -3.99 0.38 -9.52
N ILE A 211 -5.21 0.21 -10.00
CA ILE A 211 -5.93 1.24 -10.76
C ILE A 211 -7.00 1.89 -9.88
N VAL A 212 -6.93 3.21 -9.77
CA VAL A 212 -7.87 4.05 -9.02
C VAL A 212 -8.65 4.94 -9.97
N THR A 213 -9.98 4.94 -9.85
CA THR A 213 -10.82 6.00 -10.44
C THR A 213 -11.87 6.45 -9.43
N LYS A 214 -12.66 7.47 -9.81
CA LYS A 214 -13.50 8.22 -8.86
C LYS A 214 -14.86 8.55 -9.44
N LEU A 215 -15.91 8.31 -8.67
CA LEU A 215 -17.28 8.75 -8.94
C LEU A 215 -17.32 10.28 -9.00
N PRO A 216 -17.69 10.89 -10.14
CA PRO A 216 -17.67 12.34 -10.29
C PRO A 216 -18.75 13.02 -9.45
N PRO A 217 -18.62 14.32 -9.13
CA PRO A 217 -19.64 15.07 -8.39
C PRO A 217 -21.01 15.08 -9.09
N SER A 218 -21.05 15.05 -10.42
CA SER A 218 -22.29 14.91 -11.22
C SER A 218 -22.94 13.53 -11.08
N GLY A 219 -22.16 12.50 -10.76
CA GLY A 219 -22.60 11.14 -10.50
C GLY A 219 -22.79 10.78 -9.03
N ASN A 220 -22.56 11.72 -8.11
CA ASN A 220 -22.59 11.50 -6.65
C ASN A 220 -24.02 11.39 -6.11
N ARG A 221 -24.77 10.43 -6.66
CA ARG A 221 -26.15 10.09 -6.29
C ARG A 221 -26.36 8.59 -6.46
N PRO A 222 -27.19 7.93 -5.63
CA PRO A 222 -27.29 6.47 -5.61
C PRO A 222 -27.57 5.85 -6.98
N SER A 223 -28.51 6.43 -7.74
CA SER A 223 -28.95 5.93 -9.05
C SER A 223 -27.83 5.86 -10.11
N ASN A 224 -26.74 6.63 -9.93
CA ASN A 224 -25.74 6.80 -10.98
C ASN A 224 -24.43 6.06 -10.70
N VAL A 225 -24.20 5.60 -9.47
CA VAL A 225 -22.95 4.93 -9.04
C VAL A 225 -22.58 3.78 -9.97
N GLU A 226 -23.51 2.85 -10.22
CA GLU A 226 -23.27 1.69 -11.09
C GLU A 226 -23.03 2.11 -12.56
N SER A 227 -23.72 3.13 -13.05
CA SER A 227 -23.57 3.60 -14.43
C SER A 227 -22.18 4.21 -14.66
N PHE A 228 -21.70 5.01 -13.71
CA PHE A 228 -20.39 5.65 -13.81
C PHE A 228 -19.24 4.65 -13.72
N ILE A 229 -19.25 3.73 -12.74
CA ILE A 229 -18.17 2.74 -12.62
C ILE A 229 -18.10 1.84 -13.86
N LYS A 230 -19.24 1.41 -14.43
CA LYS A 230 -19.26 0.62 -15.67
C LYS A 230 -18.63 1.37 -16.84
N LYS A 231 -18.96 2.66 -17.00
CA LYS A 231 -18.36 3.52 -18.04
C LYS A 231 -16.85 3.68 -17.82
N SER A 232 -16.41 3.85 -16.59
CA SER A 232 -14.98 3.93 -16.26
C SER A 232 -14.26 2.62 -16.60
N LEU A 233 -14.80 1.46 -16.24
CA LEU A 233 -14.24 0.15 -16.58
C LEU A 233 -14.10 -0.05 -18.10
N GLU A 234 -15.14 0.33 -18.86
CA GLU A 234 -15.12 0.29 -20.33
C GLU A 234 -14.02 1.20 -20.91
N LYS A 235 -13.95 2.46 -20.47
CA LYS A 235 -12.93 3.42 -20.93
C LYS A 235 -11.51 2.97 -20.58
N LEU A 236 -11.34 2.44 -19.37
CA LEU A 236 -10.06 1.93 -18.87
C LEU A 236 -9.68 0.55 -19.45
N LYS A 237 -10.63 -0.13 -20.11
CA LYS A 237 -10.46 -1.46 -20.69
C LYS A 237 -9.97 -2.50 -19.67
N VAL A 238 -10.57 -2.49 -18.48
CA VAL A 238 -10.29 -3.44 -17.39
C VAL A 238 -11.59 -3.99 -16.81
N ASP A 239 -11.54 -5.23 -16.30
CA ASP A 239 -12.73 -5.89 -15.75
C ASP A 239 -13.06 -5.44 -14.32
N TYR A 240 -12.06 -4.94 -13.58
CA TYR A 240 -12.20 -4.47 -12.21
C TYR A 240 -11.26 -3.29 -11.92
N LEU A 241 -11.59 -2.50 -10.90
CA LEU A 241 -10.73 -1.48 -10.28
C LEU A 241 -10.11 -2.01 -8.98
N ASP A 242 -8.92 -1.53 -8.63
CA ASP A 242 -8.36 -1.85 -7.32
C ASP A 242 -8.96 -0.95 -6.23
N LEU A 243 -9.28 0.30 -6.58
CA LEU A 243 -9.93 1.25 -5.68
C LEU A 243 -10.90 2.18 -6.43
N TYR A 244 -12.11 2.35 -5.89
CA TYR A 244 -13.09 3.30 -6.41
C TYR A 244 -13.51 4.32 -5.34
N LEU A 245 -13.32 5.61 -5.62
CA LEU A 245 -13.52 6.67 -4.63
C LEU A 245 -14.77 7.52 -4.93
N VAL A 246 -15.47 7.98 -3.89
CA VAL A 246 -16.37 9.15 -4.04
C VAL A 246 -15.49 10.39 -4.13
N HIS A 247 -15.48 11.09 -5.27
CA HIS A 247 -14.45 12.11 -5.57
C HIS A 247 -14.56 13.37 -4.70
N THR A 248 -15.78 13.81 -4.40
CA THR A 248 -16.06 14.98 -3.55
C THR A 248 -17.28 14.69 -2.67
N PRO A 249 -17.38 15.31 -1.50
CA PRO A 249 -18.57 15.16 -0.64
C PRO A 249 -19.77 15.98 -1.12
N PHE A 250 -19.59 16.95 -2.01
CA PHE A 250 -20.70 17.68 -2.63
C PHE A 250 -21.03 17.12 -4.01
N SER A 251 -22.21 17.46 -4.51
CA SER A 251 -22.71 17.02 -5.82
C SER A 251 -22.95 18.19 -6.76
N PHE A 252 -22.77 17.92 -8.05
CA PHE A 252 -23.27 18.79 -9.11
C PHE A 252 -24.68 18.34 -9.53
N ALA A 253 -25.41 19.21 -10.22
CA ALA A 253 -26.71 18.85 -10.78
C ALA A 253 -26.58 17.67 -11.75
N GLU A 254 -27.64 16.87 -11.87
CA GLU A 254 -27.67 15.80 -12.84
C GLU A 254 -27.72 16.35 -14.26
N GLY A 255 -27.00 15.70 -15.18
CA GLY A 255 -26.96 16.10 -16.58
C GLY A 255 -26.02 15.25 -17.42
N PRO A 256 -26.00 15.49 -18.74
CA PRO A 256 -25.09 14.80 -19.66
C PRO A 256 -23.63 15.23 -19.48
N GLU A 257 -23.42 16.43 -18.93
CA GLU A 257 -22.11 17.04 -18.71
C GLU A 257 -21.53 16.59 -17.38
N VAL A 258 -20.24 16.26 -17.37
CA VAL A 258 -19.53 15.93 -16.13
C VAL A 258 -19.31 17.18 -15.26
N HIS A 259 -19.24 18.35 -15.91
CA HIS A 259 -19.04 19.69 -15.33
C HIS A 259 -20.21 20.61 -15.72
N PRO A 260 -21.40 20.42 -15.16
CA PRO A 260 -22.58 21.16 -15.56
C PRO A 260 -22.48 22.62 -15.10
N VAL A 261 -22.72 23.56 -16.02
CA VAL A 261 -22.67 25.00 -15.75
C VAL A 261 -24.01 25.71 -16.05
N ASN A 262 -24.29 26.76 -15.30
CA ASN A 262 -25.36 27.74 -15.54
C ASN A 262 -25.00 28.65 -16.71
N GLU A 263 -25.99 29.40 -17.21
CA GLU A 263 -25.79 30.39 -18.28
C GLU A 263 -24.77 31.47 -17.90
N ASP A 264 -24.62 31.76 -16.61
CA ASP A 264 -23.63 32.72 -16.08
C ASP A 264 -22.23 32.12 -15.88
N GLY A 265 -22.02 30.86 -16.27
CA GLY A 265 -20.75 30.13 -16.16
C GLY A 265 -20.47 29.52 -14.78
N THR A 266 -21.39 29.64 -13.80
CA THR A 266 -21.24 28.97 -12.49
C THR A 266 -21.59 27.50 -12.55
N PHE A 267 -21.00 26.67 -11.70
CA PHE A 267 -21.37 25.26 -11.64
C PHE A 267 -22.80 25.09 -11.11
N LYS A 268 -23.55 24.19 -11.73
CA LYS A 268 -24.86 23.76 -11.24
C LYS A 268 -24.66 22.77 -10.09
N LEU A 269 -25.07 23.16 -8.89
CA LEU A 269 -24.91 22.34 -7.68
C LEU A 269 -26.19 21.57 -7.34
N ASP A 270 -26.03 20.39 -6.75
CA ASP A 270 -27.12 19.61 -6.16
C ASP A 270 -26.93 19.57 -4.63
N LEU A 271 -27.69 20.41 -3.93
CA LEU A 271 -27.57 20.62 -2.48
C LEU A 271 -28.13 19.48 -1.64
N THR A 272 -28.59 18.38 -2.25
CA THR A 272 -29.30 17.28 -1.57
C THR A 272 -28.46 16.01 -1.45
N THR A 273 -27.14 16.14 -1.50
CA THR A 273 -26.21 15.00 -1.47
C THR A 273 -26.44 14.10 -0.24
N ASP A 274 -26.68 12.80 -0.48
CA ASP A 274 -26.82 11.79 0.57
C ASP A 274 -25.64 10.81 0.53
N HIS A 275 -24.66 11.03 1.41
CA HIS A 275 -23.46 10.18 1.49
C HIS A 275 -23.78 8.73 1.85
N ILE A 276 -24.77 8.48 2.70
CA ILE A 276 -25.08 7.13 3.20
C ILE A 276 -25.73 6.33 2.06
N ALA A 277 -26.67 6.94 1.34
CA ALA A 277 -27.31 6.28 0.21
C ALA A 277 -26.32 6.01 -0.94
N VAL A 278 -25.42 6.96 -1.24
CA VAL A 278 -24.34 6.75 -2.23
C VAL A 278 -23.41 5.63 -1.78
N TRP A 279 -22.99 5.63 -0.51
CA TRP A 279 -22.08 4.62 0.01
C TRP A 279 -22.64 3.21 -0.12
N LYS A 280 -23.92 3.00 0.20
CA LYS A 280 -24.58 1.69 0.01
C LYS A 280 -24.51 1.19 -1.43
N GLU A 281 -24.59 2.07 -2.42
CA GLU A 281 -24.41 1.69 -3.83
C GLU A 281 -22.94 1.45 -4.18
N MET A 282 -21.98 2.14 -3.54
CA MET A 282 -20.55 1.84 -3.66
C MET A 282 -20.23 0.44 -3.15
N GLU A 283 -20.80 0.02 -2.01
CA GLU A 283 -20.62 -1.32 -1.46
C GLU A 283 -21.08 -2.42 -2.42
N LYS A 284 -22.22 -2.21 -3.10
CA LYS A 284 -22.72 -3.14 -4.12
C LYS A 284 -21.75 -3.29 -5.31
N GLN A 285 -20.89 -2.30 -5.57
CA GLN A 285 -19.88 -2.41 -6.63
C GLN A 285 -18.74 -3.35 -6.22
N VAL A 286 -18.44 -3.44 -4.93
CA VAL A 286 -17.52 -4.45 -4.38
C VAL A 286 -18.15 -5.82 -4.51
N ASP A 287 -19.41 -5.98 -4.06
CA ASP A 287 -20.12 -7.26 -4.14
C ASP A 287 -20.25 -7.76 -5.61
N ALA A 288 -20.39 -6.83 -6.56
CA ALA A 288 -20.44 -7.12 -8.00
C ALA A 288 -19.07 -7.39 -8.64
N GLY A 289 -17.97 -7.33 -7.88
CA GLY A 289 -16.61 -7.56 -8.37
C GLY A 289 -16.03 -6.46 -9.28
N ARG A 290 -16.70 -5.30 -9.37
CA ARG A 290 -16.28 -4.18 -10.23
C ARG A 290 -15.14 -3.37 -9.63
N THR A 291 -15.00 -3.41 -8.31
CA THR A 291 -13.87 -2.83 -7.59
C THR A 291 -13.51 -3.70 -6.40
N LYS A 292 -12.22 -3.79 -6.06
CA LYS A 292 -11.76 -4.54 -4.88
C LYS A 292 -11.95 -3.76 -3.59
N ALA A 293 -11.69 -2.46 -3.61
CA ALA A 293 -11.88 -1.55 -2.49
C ALA A 293 -12.70 -0.33 -2.89
N ILE A 294 -13.31 0.31 -1.89
CA ILE A 294 -13.99 1.60 -2.01
C ILE A 294 -13.47 2.58 -0.97
N GLY A 295 -13.49 3.87 -1.30
CA GLY A 295 -12.98 4.92 -0.43
C GLY A 295 -13.60 6.28 -0.69
N LEU A 296 -13.02 7.29 -0.03
CA LEU A 296 -13.50 8.66 -0.06
C LEU A 296 -12.39 9.60 -0.54
N SER A 297 -12.76 10.73 -1.14
CA SER A 297 -11.84 11.79 -1.50
C SER A 297 -12.40 13.14 -1.11
N ASN A 298 -11.58 13.99 -0.47
CA ASN A 298 -11.97 15.33 0.01
C ASN A 298 -13.00 15.35 1.15
N PHE A 299 -13.25 14.24 1.85
CA PHE A 299 -14.17 14.21 2.98
C PHE A 299 -13.47 14.68 4.28
N ASN A 300 -14.20 15.40 5.13
CA ASN A 300 -13.73 15.74 6.48
C ASN A 300 -14.15 14.69 7.53
N LYS A 301 -13.64 14.80 8.76
CA LYS A 301 -13.91 13.86 9.85
C LYS A 301 -15.40 13.62 10.08
N THR A 302 -16.21 14.69 10.16
CA THR A 302 -17.65 14.59 10.40
C THR A 302 -18.36 13.80 9.31
N GLN A 303 -18.00 14.05 8.05
CA GLN A 303 -18.58 13.35 6.91
C GLN A 303 -18.17 11.86 6.90
N ILE A 304 -16.89 11.57 7.14
CA ILE A 304 -16.39 10.19 7.22
C ILE A 304 -17.06 9.43 8.37
N SER A 305 -17.19 10.04 9.56
CA SER A 305 -17.87 9.42 10.71
C SER A 305 -19.32 9.02 10.41
N ARG A 306 -20.06 9.83 9.65
CA ARG A 306 -21.43 9.48 9.24
C ARG A 306 -21.45 8.25 8.34
N VAL A 307 -20.51 8.16 7.39
CA VAL A 307 -20.38 6.98 6.52
C VAL A 307 -19.99 5.75 7.33
N LEU A 308 -18.95 5.84 8.16
CA LEU A 308 -18.46 4.74 9.00
C LEU A 308 -19.55 4.13 9.88
N LYS A 309 -20.45 4.95 10.43
CA LYS A 309 -21.54 4.50 11.29
C LYS A 309 -22.51 3.54 10.59
N GLU A 310 -22.71 3.73 9.29
CA GLU A 310 -23.72 3.02 8.50
C GLU A 310 -23.10 2.02 7.50
N ALA A 311 -21.77 2.04 7.34
CA ALA A 311 -21.04 1.21 6.38
C ALA A 311 -20.97 -0.25 6.83
N ARG A 312 -21.41 -1.16 5.95
CA ARG A 312 -21.08 -2.58 6.04
C ARG A 312 -19.66 -2.84 5.57
N ILE A 313 -19.23 -2.16 4.49
CA ILE A 313 -17.85 -2.16 4.02
C ILE A 313 -17.27 -0.77 4.34
N PRO A 314 -16.42 -0.64 5.36
CA PRO A 314 -15.82 0.64 5.73
C PRO A 314 -14.95 1.22 4.59
N PRO A 315 -14.80 2.56 4.50
CA PRO A 315 -13.87 3.17 3.55
C PRO A 315 -12.45 2.66 3.76
N ALA A 316 -11.87 2.05 2.72
CA ALA A 316 -10.51 1.50 2.77
C ALA A 316 -9.43 2.58 2.66
N ASN A 317 -9.77 3.69 2.02
CA ASN A 317 -8.84 4.77 1.69
C ASN A 317 -9.51 6.14 1.77
N LEU A 318 -8.73 7.14 2.18
CA LEU A 318 -9.04 8.56 2.06
C LEU A 318 -7.98 9.26 1.21
N GLN A 319 -8.40 9.84 0.08
CA GLN A 319 -7.55 10.68 -0.76
C GLN A 319 -7.80 12.17 -0.47
N VAL A 320 -6.77 12.90 -0.04
CA VAL A 320 -6.88 14.33 0.30
C VAL A 320 -5.64 15.11 -0.11
N GLU A 321 -5.78 16.43 -0.15
CA GLU A 321 -4.64 17.32 -0.24
C GLU A 321 -3.75 17.11 0.96
N LEU A 322 -2.49 16.77 0.71
CA LEU A 322 -1.51 16.61 1.76
C LEU A 322 -0.11 16.86 1.20
N HIS A 323 0.58 17.83 1.78
CA HIS A 323 1.97 18.17 1.47
C HIS A 323 2.61 18.86 2.67
N VAL A 324 3.87 19.29 2.55
CA VAL A 324 4.65 19.76 3.70
C VAL A 324 4.05 20.98 4.43
N TYR A 325 3.35 21.88 3.72
CA TYR A 325 2.62 23.01 4.33
C TYR A 325 1.21 22.67 4.80
N PHE A 326 0.63 21.55 4.39
CA PHE A 326 -0.72 21.15 4.79
C PHE A 326 -0.72 19.66 5.11
N GLN A 327 -0.32 19.34 6.33
CA GLN A 327 0.01 17.97 6.71
C GLN A 327 -1.20 17.17 7.16
N GLN A 328 -2.37 17.79 7.40
CA GLN A 328 -3.60 17.07 7.76
C GLN A 328 -3.46 16.20 9.03
N LYS A 329 -2.58 16.56 9.98
CA LYS A 329 -2.21 15.73 11.16
C LYS A 329 -3.42 15.17 11.90
N GLU A 330 -4.42 16.02 12.09
CA GLU A 330 -5.68 15.66 12.72
C GLU A 330 -6.47 14.59 11.96
N LEU A 331 -6.52 14.68 10.63
CA LEU A 331 -7.22 13.73 9.76
C LEU A 331 -6.42 12.44 9.60
N GLN A 332 -5.09 12.52 9.59
CA GLN A 332 -4.21 11.35 9.66
C GLN A 332 -4.47 10.51 10.91
N ALA A 333 -4.51 11.15 12.09
CA ALA A 333 -4.76 10.46 13.34
C ALA A 333 -6.13 9.76 13.33
N PHE A 334 -7.16 10.45 12.85
CA PHE A 334 -8.50 9.90 12.69
C PHE A 334 -8.55 8.71 11.72
N CYS A 335 -7.91 8.82 10.56
CA CYS A 335 -7.85 7.72 9.60
C CYS A 335 -7.12 6.50 10.19
N LYS A 336 -6.01 6.71 10.90
CA LYS A 336 -5.28 5.64 11.58
C LYS A 336 -6.14 4.93 12.63
N GLU A 337 -6.87 5.69 13.45
CA GLU A 337 -7.79 5.15 14.47
C GLU A 337 -8.87 4.25 13.85
N HIS A 338 -9.37 4.62 12.67
CA HIS A 338 -10.42 3.88 11.96
C HIS A 338 -9.91 2.89 10.92
N ASN A 339 -8.61 2.60 10.90
CA ASN A 339 -7.97 1.73 9.90
C ASN A 339 -8.32 2.16 8.47
N ILE A 340 -8.15 3.44 8.15
CA ILE A 340 -8.34 4.01 6.81
C ILE A 340 -6.97 4.43 6.31
N THR A 341 -6.55 3.89 5.16
CA THR A 341 -5.28 4.29 4.53
C THR A 341 -5.41 5.68 3.91
N MET A 342 -4.30 6.39 3.72
CA MET A 342 -4.34 7.71 3.09
C MET A 342 -3.52 7.78 1.81
N VAL A 343 -4.02 8.54 0.84
CA VAL A 343 -3.30 8.95 -0.36
C VAL A 343 -3.25 10.48 -0.42
N ALA A 344 -2.05 11.01 -0.56
CA ALA A 344 -1.79 12.43 -0.73
C ALA A 344 -1.87 12.82 -2.21
N TYR A 345 -2.89 13.60 -2.57
CA TYR A 345 -2.86 14.38 -3.82
C TYR A 345 -2.16 15.72 -3.62
N SER A 346 -1.68 16.32 -4.72
CA SER A 346 -0.82 17.51 -4.71
C SER A 346 0.38 17.41 -3.75
N PRO A 347 1.09 16.26 -3.68
CA PRO A 347 2.15 16.05 -2.68
C PRO A 347 3.38 16.96 -2.89
N LEU A 348 3.49 17.57 -4.07
CA LEU A 348 4.53 18.54 -4.44
C LEU A 348 3.97 19.98 -4.52
N GLY A 349 2.80 20.21 -3.93
CA GLY A 349 1.96 21.37 -4.19
C GLY A 349 1.25 21.24 -5.54
N SER A 350 0.72 22.35 -6.06
CA SER A 350 0.04 22.34 -7.37
C SER A 350 0.26 23.60 -8.20
N GLN A 351 1.53 23.91 -8.49
CA GLN A 351 1.93 25.06 -9.32
C GLN A 351 1.17 25.16 -10.66
N GLY A 352 0.83 24.03 -11.28
CA GLY A 352 0.02 23.99 -12.50
C GLY A 352 -1.41 24.49 -12.28
N THR A 353 -2.05 24.08 -11.18
CA THR A 353 -3.37 24.58 -10.78
C THR A 353 -3.37 26.07 -10.50
N GLY A 354 -2.31 26.57 -9.86
CA GLY A 354 -2.17 28.00 -9.56
C GLY A 354 -2.15 28.85 -10.82
N LYS A 355 -1.40 28.41 -11.84
CA LYS A 355 -1.40 29.06 -13.16
C LYS A 355 -2.77 29.00 -13.84
N LEU A 356 -3.49 27.89 -13.73
CA LEU A 356 -4.79 27.70 -14.37
C LEU A 356 -5.87 28.62 -13.78
N PHE A 357 -5.89 28.76 -12.45
CA PHE A 357 -6.93 29.51 -11.74
C PHE A 357 -6.46 30.89 -11.25
N GLY A 358 -5.25 31.32 -11.61
CA GLY A 358 -4.70 32.60 -11.18
C GLY A 358 -4.43 32.69 -9.68
N ILE A 359 -4.14 31.57 -9.03
CA ILE A 359 -3.84 31.47 -7.60
C ILE A 359 -2.32 31.44 -7.44
N ASP A 360 -1.78 32.32 -6.60
CA ASP A 360 -0.37 32.25 -6.22
C ASP A 360 -0.16 31.09 -5.25
N ILE A 361 0.63 30.12 -5.67
CA ILE A 361 0.89 28.91 -4.90
C ILE A 361 2.36 28.91 -4.50
N PRO A 362 2.68 28.76 -3.21
CA PRO A 362 4.07 28.64 -2.77
C PRO A 362 4.79 27.49 -3.46
N ASN A 363 6.01 27.75 -3.94
CA ASN A 363 6.85 26.70 -4.50
C ASN A 363 7.54 25.91 -3.37
N LEU A 364 6.97 24.75 -3.04
CA LEU A 364 7.46 23.90 -1.94
C LEU A 364 8.92 23.43 -2.14
N MET A 365 9.37 23.32 -3.40
CA MET A 365 10.73 22.89 -3.73
C MET A 365 11.78 23.99 -3.49
N GLU A 366 11.34 25.24 -3.35
CA GLU A 366 12.21 26.39 -3.07
C GLU A 366 12.37 26.69 -1.58
N ASN A 367 11.64 25.97 -0.72
CA ASN A 367 11.75 26.15 0.73
C ASN A 367 13.18 25.84 1.22
N PRO A 368 13.83 26.73 2.00
CA PRO A 368 15.22 26.54 2.45
C PRO A 368 15.47 25.26 3.25
N VAL A 369 14.51 24.85 4.10
CA VAL A 369 14.60 23.61 4.89
C VAL A 369 14.57 22.40 3.96
N VAL A 370 13.66 22.39 2.99
CA VAL A 370 13.55 21.30 2.00
C VAL A 370 14.83 21.20 1.17
N LYS A 371 15.40 22.32 0.73
CA LYS A 371 16.68 22.35 -0.01
C LYS A 371 17.85 21.84 0.82
N LYS A 372 17.99 22.32 2.06
CA LYS A 372 19.02 21.86 3.01
C LYS A 372 18.97 20.34 3.20
N ILE A 373 17.78 19.80 3.42
CA ILE A 373 17.58 18.35 3.59
C ILE A 373 17.88 17.60 2.29
N ALA A 374 17.47 18.15 1.14
CA ALA A 374 17.76 17.55 -0.16
C ALA A 374 19.28 17.45 -0.42
N GLU A 375 20.04 18.49 -0.10
CA GLU A 375 21.50 18.49 -0.17
C GLU A 375 22.12 17.46 0.79
N LYS A 376 21.68 17.42 2.05
CA LYS A 376 22.12 16.43 3.06
C LYS A 376 22.00 14.99 2.56
N HIS A 377 20.92 14.67 1.84
CA HIS A 377 20.64 13.33 1.32
C HIS A 377 21.13 13.08 -0.12
N SER A 378 21.76 14.06 -0.77
CA SER A 378 22.08 14.01 -2.21
C SER A 378 20.87 13.69 -3.09
N ARG A 379 19.71 14.24 -2.73
CA ARG A 379 18.43 14.09 -3.43
C ARG A 379 17.93 15.42 -3.98
N LYS A 380 16.87 15.36 -4.78
CA LYS A 380 16.16 16.56 -5.22
C LYS A 380 15.07 16.95 -4.21
N PRO A 381 14.72 18.25 -4.09
CA PRO A 381 13.65 18.71 -3.21
C PRO A 381 12.33 17.93 -3.34
N ALA A 382 11.91 17.61 -4.57
CA ALA A 382 10.70 16.82 -4.80
C ALA A 382 10.79 15.40 -4.18
N GLN A 383 11.96 14.75 -4.21
CA GLN A 383 12.13 13.43 -3.59
C GLN A 383 12.02 13.52 -2.07
N VAL A 384 12.56 14.57 -1.45
CA VAL A 384 12.41 14.82 0.00
C VAL A 384 10.94 15.02 0.37
N LEU A 385 10.20 15.85 -0.38
CA LEU A 385 8.78 16.09 -0.13
C LEU A 385 7.94 14.81 -0.23
N LEU A 386 8.18 13.99 -1.26
CA LEU A 386 7.48 12.70 -1.41
C LEU A 386 7.88 11.70 -0.33
N LYS A 387 9.18 11.63 -0.02
CA LYS A 387 9.69 10.71 1.01
C LYS A 387 9.15 11.03 2.39
N PHE A 388 9.01 12.32 2.73
CA PHE A 388 8.40 12.77 3.96
C PHE A 388 6.99 12.21 4.15
N ILE A 389 6.16 12.24 3.09
CA ILE A 389 4.79 11.72 3.15
C ILE A 389 4.80 10.20 3.24
N VAL A 390 5.60 9.52 2.41
CA VAL A 390 5.70 8.04 2.41
C VAL A 390 6.26 7.49 3.72
N GLN A 391 7.15 8.21 4.41
CA GLN A 391 7.65 7.82 5.74
C GLN A 391 6.63 8.00 6.87
N ASN A 392 5.52 8.68 6.62
CA ASN A 392 4.37 8.74 7.52
C ASN A 392 3.29 7.70 7.16
N ASP A 393 3.64 6.66 6.39
CA ASP A 393 2.74 5.60 5.93
C ASP A 393 1.56 6.10 5.07
N ILE A 394 1.81 7.13 4.26
CA ILE A 394 0.84 7.73 3.35
C ILE A 394 1.34 7.57 1.91
N ALA A 395 0.49 7.03 1.03
CA ALA A 395 0.83 6.92 -0.38
C ALA A 395 0.80 8.30 -1.06
N VAL A 396 1.61 8.48 -2.11
CA VAL A 396 1.69 9.74 -2.87
C VAL A 396 1.38 9.50 -4.34
N ILE A 397 0.69 10.44 -4.98
CA ILE A 397 0.35 10.36 -6.42
C ILE A 397 0.86 11.60 -7.19
N PRO A 398 2.19 11.85 -7.23
CA PRO A 398 2.72 13.00 -7.95
C PRO A 398 2.40 12.91 -9.45
N LYS A 399 1.98 14.04 -10.03
CA LYS A 399 1.76 14.16 -11.48
C LYS A 399 2.98 14.78 -12.17
N SER A 400 3.37 14.22 -13.31
CA SER A 400 4.31 14.81 -14.26
C SER A 400 3.99 14.33 -15.68
N THR A 401 4.27 15.17 -16.67
CA THR A 401 4.35 14.77 -18.10
C THR A 401 5.78 14.68 -18.60
N ASN A 402 6.77 15.01 -17.76
CA ASN A 402 8.18 14.93 -18.09
C ASN A 402 8.76 13.59 -17.62
N PRO A 403 9.35 12.77 -18.52
CA PRO A 403 9.90 11.45 -18.21
C PRO A 403 10.99 11.44 -17.14
N GLU A 404 11.89 12.44 -17.13
CA GLU A 404 12.98 12.51 -16.15
C GLU A 404 12.42 12.71 -14.74
N ARG A 405 11.43 13.60 -14.58
CA ARG A 405 10.73 13.81 -13.31
C ARG A 405 9.95 12.57 -12.88
N LEU A 406 9.36 11.81 -13.80
CA LEU A 406 8.67 10.56 -13.45
C LEU A 406 9.63 9.54 -12.83
N LYS A 407 10.79 9.32 -13.48
CA LYS A 407 11.86 8.46 -12.97
C LYS A 407 12.42 8.95 -11.63
N GLN A 408 12.56 10.26 -11.48
CA GLN A 408 13.00 10.87 -10.22
C GLN A 408 11.98 10.64 -9.09
N ASN A 409 10.69 10.84 -9.36
CA ASN A 409 9.63 10.82 -8.35
C ASN A 409 9.35 9.41 -7.79
N ILE A 410 9.57 8.36 -8.58
CA ILE A 410 9.42 6.97 -8.10
C ILE A 410 10.64 6.51 -7.30
N ASN A 411 11.83 7.04 -7.60
CA ASN A 411 13.06 6.68 -6.92
C ASN A 411 13.20 7.45 -5.59
N ILE A 412 12.37 7.09 -4.61
CA ILE A 412 12.38 7.66 -3.25
C ILE A 412 12.53 6.59 -2.17
N LEU A 413 12.60 5.32 -2.55
CA LEU A 413 12.67 4.20 -1.60
C LEU A 413 14.11 3.85 -1.21
N ASP A 414 15.10 4.37 -1.92
CA ASP A 414 16.54 4.10 -1.79
C ASP A 414 17.28 4.99 -0.77
N PHE A 415 16.56 5.82 -0.01
CA PHE A 415 17.09 6.63 1.09
C PHE A 415 16.07 6.75 2.23
N GLN A 416 16.47 7.32 3.37
CA GLN A 416 15.60 7.55 4.52
C GLN A 416 15.91 8.92 5.14
N LEU A 417 14.88 9.71 5.40
CA LEU A 417 14.96 10.94 6.18
C LEU A 417 15.13 10.59 7.65
N SER A 418 16.10 11.24 8.31
CA SER A 418 16.34 11.07 9.75
C SER A 418 15.22 11.68 10.59
N ASP A 419 15.11 11.31 11.87
CA ASP A 419 14.12 11.88 12.79
C ASP A 419 14.23 13.41 12.91
N GLU A 420 15.46 13.94 12.81
CA GLU A 420 15.72 15.38 12.75
C GLU A 420 15.13 16.00 11.49
N ASP A 421 15.36 15.40 10.31
CA ASP A 421 14.81 15.89 9.05
C ASP A 421 13.27 15.86 9.07
N MET A 422 12.70 14.76 9.59
CA MET A 422 11.26 14.60 9.75
C MET A 422 10.69 15.67 10.70
N THR A 423 11.39 16.00 11.77
CA THR A 423 11.01 17.07 12.71
C THR A 423 11.06 18.45 12.05
N GLU A 424 12.14 18.77 11.32
CA GLU A 424 12.27 20.03 10.57
C GLU A 424 11.14 20.20 9.55
N LEU A 425 10.79 19.14 8.79
CA LEU A 425 9.71 19.16 7.81
C LEU A 425 8.33 19.22 8.47
N THR A 426 8.14 18.54 9.62
CA THR A 426 6.88 18.59 10.40
C THR A 426 6.56 19.99 10.91
N ALA A 427 7.60 20.78 11.20
CA ALA A 427 7.48 22.17 11.65
C ALA A 427 7.05 23.15 10.55
N LEU A 428 7.07 22.74 9.27
CA LEU A 428 6.63 23.56 8.14
C LEU A 428 5.11 23.58 7.95
N ASP A 429 4.36 22.78 8.71
CA ASP A 429 2.90 22.73 8.62
C ASP A 429 2.30 24.12 8.92
N GLN A 430 1.41 24.58 8.03
CA GLN A 430 0.71 25.85 8.14
C GLN A 430 -0.75 25.67 8.56
N GLY A 431 -1.17 24.43 8.84
CA GLY A 431 -2.55 24.12 9.15
C GLY A 431 -3.47 24.51 7.98
N LYS A 432 -4.67 25.03 8.28
CA LYS A 432 -5.67 25.35 7.24
C LYS A 432 -5.17 26.35 6.19
N GLU A 433 -4.29 27.28 6.57
CA GLU A 433 -3.71 28.28 5.66
C GLU A 433 -2.77 27.66 4.62
N GLY A 434 -2.28 26.45 4.87
CA GLY A 434 -1.47 25.71 3.91
C GLY A 434 -2.26 25.10 2.76
N ARG A 435 -3.61 25.07 2.83
CA ARG A 435 -4.45 24.47 1.80
C ARG A 435 -4.38 25.27 0.49
N ILE A 436 -4.03 24.60 -0.58
CA ILE A 436 -3.95 25.11 -1.95
C ILE A 436 -5.27 24.84 -2.70
N LEU A 437 -5.88 23.66 -2.53
CA LEU A 437 -7.12 23.28 -3.23
C LEU A 437 -8.32 23.41 -2.29
N ASP A 438 -8.85 24.63 -2.15
CA ASP A 438 -10.04 24.94 -1.32
C ASP A 438 -11.37 24.90 -2.11
N PHE A 439 -11.33 24.51 -3.38
CA PHE A 439 -12.45 24.53 -4.33
C PHE A 439 -13.09 25.91 -4.57
N SER A 440 -12.46 27.02 -4.18
CA SER A 440 -13.00 28.37 -4.40
C SER A 440 -13.22 28.72 -5.88
N PHE A 441 -12.53 28.04 -6.80
CA PHE A 441 -12.76 28.16 -8.24
C PHE A 441 -14.14 27.64 -8.69
N ILE A 442 -14.85 26.88 -7.85
CA ILE A 442 -16.23 26.45 -8.05
C ILE A 442 -17.14 27.47 -7.32
N LYS A 443 -17.57 28.51 -8.04
CA LYS A 443 -18.43 29.55 -7.47
C LYS A 443 -19.71 28.94 -6.85
N GLY A 444 -20.00 29.32 -5.60
CA GLY A 444 -21.15 28.85 -4.83
C GLY A 444 -20.94 27.53 -4.06
N VAL A 445 -19.83 26.82 -4.27
CA VAL A 445 -19.61 25.51 -3.62
C VAL A 445 -19.51 25.62 -2.10
N LYS A 446 -19.06 26.77 -1.57
CA LYS A 446 -18.93 27.03 -0.13
C LYS A 446 -20.29 27.04 0.59
N ASP A 447 -21.37 27.29 -0.14
CA ASP A 447 -22.74 27.27 0.39
C ASP A 447 -23.36 25.87 0.33
N HIS A 448 -22.67 24.90 -0.28
CA HIS A 448 -23.14 23.53 -0.33
C HIS A 448 -23.11 22.91 1.09
N PRO A 449 -24.20 22.26 1.56
CA PRO A 449 -24.25 21.68 2.93
C PRO A 449 -23.13 20.69 3.23
N GLU A 450 -22.64 20.01 2.19
CA GLU A 450 -21.53 19.07 2.24
C GLU A 450 -20.17 19.63 1.81
N PHE A 451 -19.97 20.96 1.85
CA PHE A 451 -18.66 21.56 1.64
C PHE A 451 -17.69 21.11 2.75
N PRO A 452 -16.49 20.59 2.42
CA PRO A 452 -15.66 19.90 3.41
C PRO A 452 -14.74 20.77 4.28
N PHE A 453 -14.51 22.04 3.95
CA PHE A 453 -13.37 22.82 4.48
C PHE A 453 -13.73 23.96 5.43
#